data_AF-A0AAN6E7Y3-F1
#
_entry.id   AF-A0AAN6E7Y3-F1
#
_cell.length_a   1.000
_cell.length_b   1.000
_cell.length_c   1.000
_cell.angle_alpha   90.00
_cell.angle_beta   90.00
_cell.angle_gamma   90.00
#
_symmetry.space_group_name_H-M   'P 1'
#
loop_
_entity.id
_entity.type
_entity.pdbx_description
1 polymer ?
#
loop_
_entity_poly.entity_id
_entity_poly.type
_entity_poly.pdbx_seq_one_letter_code
_entity_poly.pdbx_strand_id
1 'polypeptide(L)'
;RIINIDGTNGEIWGAIGNCYLMLDDLPKAYQAYQHALNSLEEAKEPKLWYGIGIMYDRYCSYDHAEEAFVGVLNMDPNFDKANEIYFRLGIIHKCQGKYAQSLECFNRILNDPPKPLTEADIWFQIGNVHELNSEFGMAKDAYDRVLRENPQHSKVLQQLATLYFRPNTSLSNIDAAVQLLSNAIEVDKDKAEAQTWYLLGRCYMVQRQYNKAYEAYQQAVYRDGNNANYWCSIGVLYYQINQYRDALDAYSRAIRIDPYLGEVWFDLGALYEACNNQVNDAIDAYSRAAELDRSNPVIEQRLDLLRRIQSTGQPGLGSANPPPTPVDPAT
;
A
#
# COMPACT_ATOMS: atom_id res chain seq x y z
N ARG A 1 -31.88 21.34 23.02
CA ARG A 1 -32.69 21.75 24.20
C ARG A 1 -31.87 22.58 25.19
N ILE A 2 -30.62 22.22 25.52
CA ILE A 2 -29.80 22.98 26.49
C ILE A 2 -29.06 24.18 25.84
N ILE A 3 -28.56 24.10 24.59
CA ILE A 3 -28.01 25.28 23.88
C ILE A 3 -29.07 26.39 23.72
N ASN A 4 -30.35 26.03 23.58
CA ASN A 4 -31.44 27.00 23.47
C ASN A 4 -31.69 27.75 24.81
N ILE A 5 -31.04 27.32 25.90
CA ILE A 5 -31.15 27.89 27.25
C ILE A 5 -29.87 28.68 27.57
N ASP A 6 -28.70 28.18 27.17
CA ASP A 6 -27.41 28.89 27.26
C ASP A 6 -26.55 28.56 26.02
N GLY A 7 -26.48 29.51 25.09
CA GLY A 7 -25.73 29.37 23.84
C GLY A 7 -24.23 29.61 23.97
N THR A 8 -23.76 30.07 25.14
CA THR A 8 -22.37 30.44 25.40
C THR A 8 -21.59 29.39 26.19
N ASN A 9 -22.23 28.28 26.54
CA ASN A 9 -21.57 27.22 27.30
C ASN A 9 -20.67 26.35 26.41
N GLY A 10 -19.35 26.56 26.52
CA GLY A 10 -18.34 25.84 25.74
C GLY A 10 -18.27 24.34 26.02
N GLU A 11 -18.48 23.91 27.26
CA GLU A 11 -18.49 22.48 27.64
C GLU A 11 -19.61 21.73 26.90
N ILE A 12 -20.79 22.35 26.80
CA ILE A 12 -21.95 21.78 26.09
C ILE A 12 -21.67 21.67 24.59
N TRP A 13 -21.08 22.70 24.00
CA TRP A 13 -20.67 22.67 22.59
C TRP A 13 -19.60 21.60 22.33
N GLY A 14 -18.65 21.41 23.25
CA GLY A 14 -17.67 20.33 23.20
C GLY A 14 -18.32 18.94 23.26
N ALA A 15 -19.28 18.74 24.17
CA ALA A 15 -20.04 17.49 24.25
C ALA A 15 -20.86 17.21 22.97
N ILE A 16 -21.41 18.26 22.35
CA ILE A 16 -22.15 18.15 21.09
C ILE A 16 -21.22 17.84 19.92
N GLY A 17 -20.02 18.41 19.90
CA GLY A 17 -18.96 18.03 18.95
C GLY A 17 -18.65 16.53 19.04
N ASN A 18 -18.49 16.01 20.26
CA ASN A 18 -18.28 14.57 20.48
C ASN A 18 -19.46 13.72 19.98
N CYS A 19 -20.70 14.16 20.20
CA CYS A 19 -21.89 13.48 19.67
C CYS A 19 -21.89 13.44 18.14
N TYR A 20 -21.55 14.54 17.48
CA TYR A 20 -21.47 14.57 16.01
C TYR A 20 -20.33 13.69 15.49
N LEU A 21 -19.20 13.59 16.19
CA LEU A 21 -18.14 12.63 15.85
C LEU A 21 -18.60 11.17 15.95
N MET A 22 -19.38 10.83 16.96
CA MET A 22 -19.96 9.49 17.08
C MET A 22 -20.96 9.18 15.96
N LEU A 23 -21.63 10.22 15.42
CA LEU A 23 -22.53 10.12 14.27
C LEU A 23 -21.82 10.23 12.91
N ASP A 24 -20.50 10.42 12.91
CA ASP A 24 -19.67 10.66 11.72
C ASP A 24 -20.07 11.89 10.90
N ASP A 25 -20.73 12.87 11.53
CA ASP A 25 -21.08 14.16 10.93
C ASP A 25 -19.95 15.16 11.21
N LEU A 26 -18.83 15.00 10.50
CA LEU A 26 -17.62 15.80 10.70
C LEU A 26 -17.85 17.32 10.53
N PRO A 27 -18.64 17.80 9.54
CA PRO A 27 -18.90 19.24 9.40
C PRO A 27 -19.60 19.84 10.62
N LYS A 28 -20.58 19.15 11.19
CA LYS A 28 -21.26 19.63 12.41
C LYS A 28 -20.39 19.50 13.65
N ALA A 29 -19.56 18.46 13.73
CA ALA A 29 -18.58 18.33 14.79
C ALA A 29 -17.60 19.52 14.79
N TYR A 30 -17.08 19.88 13.62
CA TYR A 30 -16.20 21.03 13.45
C TYR A 30 -16.85 22.34 13.91
N GLN A 31 -18.09 22.62 13.46
CA GLN A 31 -18.82 23.81 13.88
C GLN A 31 -19.04 23.84 15.40
N ALA A 32 -19.43 22.72 16.00
CA ALA A 32 -19.63 22.62 17.44
C ALA A 32 -18.33 22.87 18.22
N TYR A 33 -17.19 22.34 17.75
CA TYR A 33 -15.90 22.60 18.38
C TYR A 33 -15.43 24.05 18.21
N GLN A 34 -15.69 24.69 17.08
CA GLN A 34 -15.41 26.12 16.92
C GLN A 34 -16.22 26.97 17.90
N HIS A 35 -17.51 26.65 18.10
CA HIS A 35 -18.33 27.32 19.11
C HIS A 35 -17.79 27.08 20.54
N ALA A 36 -17.31 25.88 20.83
CA ALA A 36 -16.67 25.57 22.11
C ALA A 36 -15.39 26.39 22.34
N LEU A 37 -14.50 26.45 21.35
CA LEU A 37 -13.25 27.22 21.45
C LEU A 37 -13.49 28.73 21.58
N ASN A 38 -14.47 29.27 20.86
CA ASN A 38 -14.80 30.70 20.93
C ASN A 38 -15.41 31.13 22.28
N SER A 39 -15.98 30.19 23.04
CA SER A 39 -16.59 30.46 24.35
C SER A 39 -15.66 30.19 25.53
N LEU A 40 -14.52 29.51 25.29
CA LEU A 40 -13.53 29.17 26.32
C LEU A 40 -12.28 30.04 26.11
N GLU A 41 -12.19 31.17 26.81
CA GLU A 41 -11.09 32.16 26.66
C GLU A 41 -9.68 31.57 26.90
N GLU A 42 -9.56 30.50 27.68
CA GLU A 42 -8.37 29.65 27.75
C GLU A 42 -8.81 28.19 27.88
N ALA A 43 -9.18 27.55 26.77
CA ALA A 43 -9.63 26.14 26.78
C ALA A 43 -8.50 25.17 27.18
N LYS A 44 -8.14 25.08 28.46
CA LYS A 44 -7.25 24.06 29.03
C LYS A 44 -8.07 22.81 29.39
N GLU A 45 -8.88 22.34 28.45
CA GLU A 45 -9.76 21.18 28.63
C GLU A 45 -9.24 19.99 27.80
N PRO A 46 -8.52 19.03 28.42
CA PRO A 46 -7.96 17.87 27.72
C PRO A 46 -9.00 17.08 26.91
N LYS A 47 -10.22 16.94 27.45
CA LYS A 47 -11.31 16.20 26.79
C LYS A 47 -11.82 16.88 25.51
N LEU A 48 -11.84 18.22 25.49
CA LEU A 48 -12.24 18.98 24.31
C LEU A 48 -11.19 18.82 23.21
N TRP A 49 -9.92 19.05 23.55
CA TRP A 49 -8.80 18.90 22.61
C TRP A 49 -8.63 17.47 22.11
N TYR A 50 -8.96 16.48 22.93
CA TYR A 50 -8.98 15.09 22.50
C TYR A 50 -10.02 14.85 21.39
N GLY A 51 -11.23 15.37 21.55
CA GLY A 51 -12.27 15.32 20.51
C GLY A 51 -11.88 16.07 19.24
N ILE A 52 -11.26 17.25 19.37
CA ILE A 52 -10.71 18.03 18.25
C ILE A 52 -9.60 17.24 17.52
N GLY A 53 -8.71 16.58 18.25
CA GLY A 53 -7.66 15.73 17.68
C GLY A 53 -8.23 14.59 16.85
N ILE A 54 -9.23 13.86 17.36
CA ILE A 54 -9.93 12.80 16.61
C ILE A 54 -10.59 13.36 15.34
N MET A 55 -11.20 14.54 15.44
CA MET A 55 -11.86 15.19 14.30
C MET A 55 -10.85 15.51 13.19
N TYR A 56 -9.72 16.13 13.52
CA TYR A 56 -8.67 16.43 12.54
C TYR A 56 -7.99 15.19 11.98
N ASP A 57 -7.78 14.15 12.80
CA ASP A 57 -7.28 12.84 12.39
C ASP A 57 -8.20 12.23 11.30
N ARG A 58 -9.53 12.26 11.50
CA ARG A 58 -10.51 11.81 10.48
C ARG A 58 -10.53 12.66 9.22
N TYR A 59 -10.22 13.94 9.31
CA TYR A 59 -10.02 14.82 8.15
C TYR A 59 -8.67 14.61 7.45
N CYS A 60 -7.81 13.71 7.96
CA CYS A 60 -6.42 13.56 7.54
C CYS A 60 -5.61 14.87 7.64
N SER A 61 -6.03 15.79 8.52
CA SER A 61 -5.28 17.02 8.82
C SER A 61 -4.27 16.73 9.92
N TYR A 62 -3.20 16.03 9.54
CA TYR A 62 -2.25 15.43 10.47
C TYR A 62 -1.56 16.44 11.39
N ASP A 63 -1.20 17.62 10.88
CA ASP A 63 -0.52 18.63 11.69
C ASP A 63 -1.43 19.18 12.81
N HIS A 64 -2.69 19.50 12.50
CA HIS A 64 -3.65 19.97 13.51
C HIS A 64 -4.05 18.86 14.50
N ALA A 65 -4.13 17.61 14.02
CA ALA A 65 -4.39 16.46 14.88
C ALA A 65 -3.24 16.24 15.88
N GLU A 66 -1.99 16.31 15.40
CA GLU A 66 -0.77 16.21 16.20
C GLU A 66 -0.73 17.31 17.27
N GLU A 67 -0.95 18.58 16.89
CA GLU A 67 -0.99 19.70 17.82
C GLU A 67 -2.04 19.51 18.93
N ALA A 68 -3.25 19.09 18.56
CA ALA A 68 -4.33 18.85 19.53
C ALA A 68 -4.01 17.70 20.49
N PHE A 69 -3.48 16.59 19.98
CA PHE A 69 -3.12 15.43 20.80
C PHE A 69 -1.92 15.68 21.73
N VAL A 70 -0.87 16.34 21.23
CA VAL A 70 0.26 16.77 22.06
C VAL A 70 -0.20 17.79 23.10
N GLY A 71 -1.11 18.69 22.73
CA GLY A 71 -1.78 19.61 23.64
C GLY A 71 -2.45 18.89 24.81
N VAL A 72 -3.22 17.83 24.54
CA VAL A 72 -3.87 17.02 25.58
C VAL A 72 -2.86 16.45 26.57
N LEU A 73 -1.78 15.83 26.07
CA LEU A 73 -0.75 15.20 26.89
C LEU A 73 0.06 16.21 27.71
N ASN A 74 0.23 17.44 27.21
CA ASN A 74 0.87 18.52 27.93
C ASN A 74 -0.01 19.10 29.05
N MET A 75 -1.33 19.16 28.82
CA MET A 75 -2.30 19.63 29.81
C MET A 75 -2.54 18.61 30.92
N ASP A 76 -2.66 17.33 30.55
CA ASP A 76 -2.89 16.22 31.47
C ASP A 76 -2.04 14.99 31.06
N PRO A 77 -0.84 14.82 31.63
CA PRO A 77 0.02 13.67 31.37
C PRO A 77 -0.58 12.32 31.77
N ASN A 78 -1.57 12.31 32.66
CA ASN A 78 -2.23 11.09 33.16
C ASN A 78 -3.64 10.93 32.57
N PHE A 79 -3.92 11.57 31.44
CA PHE A 79 -5.23 11.50 30.78
C PHE A 79 -5.66 10.04 30.56
N ASP A 80 -6.91 9.71 30.87
CA ASP A 80 -7.44 8.33 30.82
C ASP A 80 -7.26 7.64 29.45
N LYS A 81 -7.10 8.42 28.37
CA LYS A 81 -6.89 7.93 26.99
C LYS A 81 -5.48 8.22 26.46
N ALA A 82 -4.49 8.48 27.32
CA ALA A 82 -3.13 8.80 26.92
C ALA A 82 -2.53 7.73 25.97
N ASN A 83 -2.71 6.44 26.26
CA ASN A 83 -2.18 5.38 25.39
C ASN A 83 -2.91 5.31 24.03
N GLU A 84 -4.20 5.66 23.97
CA GLU A 84 -4.91 5.82 22.69
C GLU A 84 -4.33 7.00 21.89
N ILE A 85 -4.01 8.10 22.56
CA ILE A 85 -3.36 9.26 21.94
C ILE A 85 -1.98 8.89 21.40
N TYR A 86 -1.13 8.20 22.18
CA TYR A 86 0.17 7.74 21.70
C TYR A 86 0.03 6.79 20.50
N PHE A 87 -0.96 5.88 20.51
CA PHE A 87 -1.20 5.04 19.35
C PHE A 87 -1.55 5.87 18.10
N ARG A 88 -2.46 6.84 18.22
CA ARG A 88 -2.85 7.74 17.11
C ARG A 88 -1.68 8.59 16.62
N LEU A 89 -0.91 9.21 17.53
CA LEU A 89 0.30 9.96 17.19
C LEU A 89 1.32 9.08 16.48
N GLY A 90 1.49 7.83 16.92
CA GLY A 90 2.34 6.85 16.25
C GLY A 90 1.92 6.62 14.79
N ILE A 91 0.62 6.48 14.52
CA ILE A 91 0.08 6.33 13.15
C ILE A 91 0.25 7.63 12.35
N ILE A 92 -0.05 8.79 12.94
CA ILE A 92 0.08 10.10 12.29
C ILE A 92 1.53 10.35 11.87
N HIS A 93 2.48 10.15 12.79
CA HIS A 93 3.91 10.30 12.51
C HIS A 93 4.39 9.32 11.44
N LYS A 94 3.88 8.08 11.42
CA LYS A 94 4.17 7.12 10.36
C LYS A 94 3.71 7.66 8.99
N CYS A 95 2.49 8.20 8.90
CA CYS A 95 1.96 8.80 7.67
C CYS A 95 2.72 10.05 7.22
N GLN A 96 3.25 10.83 8.16
CA GLN A 96 4.10 12.00 7.88
C GLN A 96 5.56 11.65 7.54
N GLY A 97 5.96 10.37 7.61
CA GLY A 97 7.36 9.95 7.41
C GLY A 97 8.28 10.23 8.61
N LYS A 98 7.73 10.65 9.76
CA LYS A 98 8.44 10.89 11.03
C LYS A 98 8.68 9.57 11.77
N TYR A 99 9.44 8.65 11.18
CA TYR A 99 9.55 7.26 11.66
C TYR A 99 10.10 7.13 13.09
N ALA A 100 11.10 7.92 13.47
CA ALA A 100 11.66 7.87 14.83
C ALA A 100 10.62 8.24 15.91
N GLN A 101 9.84 9.31 15.68
CA GLN A 101 8.78 9.75 16.61
C GLN A 101 7.63 8.74 16.65
N SER A 102 7.33 8.11 15.51
CA SER A 102 6.35 7.02 15.44
C SER A 102 6.76 5.83 16.32
N LEU A 103 8.02 5.38 16.22
CA LEU A 103 8.54 4.30 17.05
C LEU A 103 8.57 4.66 18.54
N GLU A 104 8.90 5.91 18.90
CA GLU A 104 8.86 6.36 20.30
C GLU A 104 7.44 6.24 20.89
N CYS A 105 6.43 6.66 20.13
CA CYS A 105 5.02 6.53 20.53
C CYS A 105 4.62 5.07 20.74
N PHE A 106 4.96 4.18 19.80
CA PHE A 106 4.61 2.76 19.92
C PHE A 106 5.37 2.05 21.05
N ASN A 107 6.66 2.33 21.23
CA ASN A 107 7.45 1.77 22.33
C ASN A 107 6.90 2.18 23.71
N ARG A 108 6.34 3.39 23.83
CA ARG A 108 5.76 3.87 25.09
C ARG A 108 4.52 3.09 25.52
N ILE A 109 3.71 2.63 24.57
CA ILE A 109 2.46 1.89 24.84
C ILE A 109 2.61 0.38 24.73
N LEU A 110 3.82 -0.12 24.41
CA LEU A 110 4.05 -1.53 24.13
C LEU A 110 3.59 -2.44 25.28
N ASN A 111 3.88 -2.05 26.52
CA ASN A 111 3.53 -2.83 27.72
C ASN A 111 2.12 -2.57 28.25
N ASP A 112 1.41 -1.56 27.73
CA ASP A 112 0.03 -1.24 28.11
C ASP A 112 -0.77 -0.72 26.89
N PRO A 113 -1.04 -1.57 25.89
CA PRO A 113 -1.73 -1.14 24.67
C PRO A 113 -3.17 -0.69 24.95
N PRO A 114 -3.68 0.34 24.25
CA PRO A 114 -5.06 0.77 24.41
C PRO A 114 -6.02 -0.29 23.84
N LYS A 115 -6.99 -0.74 24.65
CA LYS A 115 -7.99 -1.73 24.21
C LYS A 115 -8.78 -1.25 22.99
N PRO A 116 -9.09 -2.11 22.00
CA PRO A 116 -8.94 -3.58 22.02
C PRO A 116 -7.57 -4.09 21.54
N LEU A 117 -6.58 -3.21 21.33
CA LEU A 117 -5.28 -3.59 20.82
C LEU A 117 -4.48 -4.41 21.84
N THR A 118 -3.58 -5.23 21.32
CA THR A 118 -2.66 -6.11 22.04
C THR A 118 -1.21 -5.75 21.76
N GLU A 119 -0.26 -6.36 22.48
CA GLU A 119 1.17 -6.14 22.23
C GLU A 119 1.54 -6.54 20.79
N ALA A 120 0.96 -7.65 20.29
CA ALA A 120 1.09 -8.08 18.91
C ALA A 120 0.66 -7.01 17.88
N ASP A 121 -0.42 -6.26 18.15
CA ASP A 121 -0.85 -5.18 17.26
C ASP A 121 0.17 -4.03 17.22
N ILE A 122 0.79 -3.73 18.36
CA ILE A 122 1.83 -2.70 18.45
C ILE A 122 3.11 -3.15 17.75
N TRP A 123 3.56 -4.39 17.96
CA TRP A 123 4.69 -4.97 17.22
C TRP A 123 4.45 -5.00 15.72
N PHE A 124 3.21 -5.28 15.29
CA PHE A 124 2.85 -5.18 13.88
C PHE A 124 3.00 -3.75 13.34
N GLN A 125 2.57 -2.72 14.09
CA GLN A 125 2.80 -1.33 13.68
C GLN A 125 4.29 -0.96 13.65
N ILE A 126 5.08 -1.38 14.65
CA ILE A 126 6.54 -1.18 14.69
C ILE A 126 7.20 -1.80 13.46
N GLY A 127 6.83 -3.04 13.10
CA GLY A 127 7.33 -3.70 11.90
C GLY A 127 7.04 -2.92 10.62
N ASN A 128 5.81 -2.40 10.48
CA ASN A 128 5.44 -1.56 9.33
C ASN A 128 6.26 -0.25 9.27
N VAL A 129 6.56 0.37 10.42
CA VAL A 129 7.38 1.60 10.44
C VAL A 129 8.81 1.30 9.98
N HIS A 130 9.42 0.22 10.47
CA HIS A 130 10.75 -0.19 10.04
C HIS A 130 10.77 -0.55 8.54
N GLU A 131 9.72 -1.18 8.02
CA GLU A 131 9.61 -1.47 6.59
C GLU A 131 9.57 -0.20 5.73
N LEU A 132 8.77 0.80 6.13
CA LEU A 132 8.73 2.10 5.45
C LEU A 132 10.07 2.85 5.55
N ASN A 133 10.78 2.68 6.66
CA ASN A 133 12.13 3.23 6.86
C ASN A 133 13.24 2.39 6.19
N SER A 134 12.89 1.36 5.40
CA SER A 134 13.83 0.43 4.75
C SER A 134 14.75 -0.38 5.70
N GLU A 135 14.39 -0.47 6.98
CA GLU A 135 15.10 -1.24 8.02
C GLU A 135 14.55 -2.67 8.09
N PHE A 136 14.68 -3.41 6.98
CA PHE A 136 14.01 -4.70 6.79
C PHE A 136 14.36 -5.77 7.84
N GLY A 137 15.57 -5.74 8.40
CA GLY A 137 15.97 -6.65 9.49
C GLY A 137 15.15 -6.42 10.77
N MET A 138 14.98 -5.15 11.15
CA MET A 138 14.16 -4.78 12.32
C MET A 138 12.68 -5.05 12.06
N ALA A 139 12.20 -4.80 10.84
CA ALA A 139 10.83 -5.13 10.44
C ALA A 139 10.55 -6.64 10.59
N LYS A 140 11.46 -7.49 10.11
CA LYS A 140 11.40 -8.94 10.31
C LYS A 140 11.38 -9.32 11.78
N ASP A 141 12.27 -8.77 12.60
CA ASP A 141 12.33 -9.10 14.03
C ASP A 141 11.03 -8.73 14.76
N ALA A 142 10.39 -7.62 14.39
CA ALA A 142 9.09 -7.21 14.91
C ALA A 142 7.98 -8.17 14.48
N TYR A 143 7.94 -8.56 13.20
CA TYR A 143 6.99 -9.55 12.70
C TYR A 143 7.18 -10.94 13.31
N ASP A 144 8.43 -11.37 13.53
CA ASP A 144 8.75 -12.62 14.22
C ASP A 144 8.22 -12.62 15.67
N ARG A 145 8.20 -11.47 16.37
CA ARG A 145 7.58 -11.36 17.70
C ARG A 145 6.08 -11.58 17.64
N VAL A 146 5.40 -10.97 16.67
CA VAL A 146 3.95 -11.19 16.48
C VAL A 146 3.64 -12.66 16.21
N LEU A 147 4.44 -13.32 15.35
CA LEU A 147 4.23 -14.72 15.01
C LEU A 147 4.56 -15.69 16.15
N ARG A 148 5.36 -15.30 17.16
CA ARG A 148 5.58 -16.13 18.37
C ARG A 148 4.32 -16.22 19.22
N GLU A 149 3.56 -15.13 19.32
CA GLU A 149 2.31 -15.11 20.08
C GLU A 149 1.15 -15.67 19.26
N ASN A 150 1.06 -15.27 17.99
CA ASN A 150 0.05 -15.73 17.06
C ASN A 150 0.69 -16.23 15.75
N PRO A 151 1.07 -17.52 15.67
CA PRO A 151 1.65 -18.11 14.46
C PRO A 151 0.72 -18.07 13.24
N GLN A 152 -0.58 -17.90 13.47
CA GLN A 152 -1.62 -17.86 12.44
C GLN A 152 -2.03 -16.42 12.09
N HIS A 153 -1.18 -15.42 12.35
CA HIS A 153 -1.50 -14.06 11.98
C HIS A 153 -1.31 -13.82 10.46
N SER A 154 -2.39 -14.01 9.68
CA SER A 154 -2.37 -13.96 8.20
C SER A 154 -1.69 -12.71 7.63
N LYS A 155 -2.04 -11.51 8.11
CA LYS A 155 -1.42 -10.26 7.62
C LYS A 155 0.08 -10.18 7.88
N VAL A 156 0.57 -10.70 9.00
CA VAL A 156 2.01 -10.67 9.33
C VAL A 156 2.76 -11.68 8.47
N LEU A 157 2.19 -12.86 8.25
CA LEU A 157 2.73 -13.85 7.31
C LEU A 157 2.87 -13.24 5.90
N GLN A 158 1.86 -12.48 5.45
CA GLN A 158 1.92 -11.76 4.18
C GLN A 158 3.01 -10.69 4.15
N GLN A 159 3.08 -9.79 5.15
CA GLN A 159 4.11 -8.74 5.17
C GLN A 159 5.52 -9.33 5.25
N LEU A 160 5.71 -10.37 6.06
CA LEU A 160 6.98 -11.08 6.14
C LEU A 160 7.34 -11.76 4.82
N ALA A 161 6.37 -12.35 4.11
CA ALA A 161 6.61 -12.89 2.77
C ALA A 161 6.99 -11.80 1.76
N THR A 162 6.37 -10.62 1.81
CA THR A 162 6.75 -9.47 0.99
C THR A 162 8.21 -9.07 1.23
N LEU A 163 8.65 -9.02 2.49
CA LEU A 163 10.06 -8.77 2.85
C LEU A 163 11.00 -9.81 2.24
N TYR A 164 10.66 -11.11 2.32
CA TYR A 164 11.44 -12.20 1.72
C TYR A 164 11.44 -12.18 0.19
N PHE A 165 10.36 -11.69 -0.44
CA PHE A 165 10.27 -11.57 -1.89
C PHE A 165 11.09 -10.40 -2.46
N ARG A 166 11.29 -9.32 -1.69
CA ARG A 166 12.01 -8.12 -2.16
C ARG A 166 13.42 -8.49 -2.67
N PRO A 167 13.74 -8.18 -3.94
CA PRO A 167 15.06 -8.47 -4.50
C PRO A 167 16.12 -7.56 -3.87
N ASN A 168 17.39 -7.98 -3.94
CA ASN A 168 18.56 -7.21 -3.48
C ASN A 168 18.59 -6.86 -1.98
N THR A 169 17.81 -7.55 -1.14
CA THR A 169 17.92 -7.48 0.32
C THR A 169 18.68 -8.70 0.84
N SER A 170 19.38 -8.56 1.98
CA SER A 170 20.02 -9.70 2.66
C SER A 170 19.03 -10.76 3.15
N LEU A 171 17.74 -10.42 3.14
CA LEU A 171 16.65 -11.30 3.54
C LEU A 171 16.06 -12.08 2.37
N SER A 172 16.37 -11.74 1.12
CA SER A 172 15.69 -12.31 -0.04
C SER A 172 15.73 -13.85 -0.06
N ASN A 173 14.57 -14.47 0.03
CA ASN A 173 14.39 -15.92 0.01
C ASN A 173 13.00 -16.27 -0.52
N ILE A 174 12.94 -16.61 -1.81
CA ILE A 174 11.68 -16.89 -2.50
C ILE A 174 11.00 -18.15 -1.95
N ASP A 175 11.74 -19.17 -1.54
CA ASP A 175 11.16 -20.40 -0.97
C ASP A 175 10.47 -20.11 0.37
N ALA A 176 11.09 -19.29 1.22
CA ALA A 176 10.48 -18.84 2.48
C ALA A 176 9.22 -17.99 2.22
N ALA A 177 9.26 -17.09 1.21
CA ALA A 177 8.10 -16.29 0.82
C ALA A 177 6.92 -17.18 0.38
N VAL A 178 7.17 -18.19 -0.47
CA VAL A 178 6.14 -19.16 -0.89
C VAL A 178 5.52 -19.87 0.30
N GLN A 179 6.34 -20.38 1.24
CA GLN A 179 5.84 -21.07 2.43
C GLN A 179 4.97 -20.17 3.30
N LEU A 180 5.40 -18.94 3.56
CA LEU A 180 4.65 -17.99 4.36
C LEU A 180 3.32 -17.60 3.71
N LEU A 181 3.29 -17.40 2.39
CA LEU A 181 2.06 -17.08 1.65
C LEU A 181 1.09 -18.25 1.61
N SER A 182 1.59 -19.47 1.37
CA SER A 182 0.79 -20.69 1.46
C SER A 182 0.16 -20.83 2.85
N ASN A 183 0.94 -20.62 3.91
CA ASN A 183 0.42 -20.64 5.28
C ASN A 183 -0.64 -19.56 5.50
N ALA A 184 -0.39 -18.32 5.04
CA ALA A 184 -1.35 -17.22 5.18
C ALA A 184 -2.70 -17.52 4.50
N ILE A 185 -2.66 -18.15 3.32
CA ILE A 185 -3.84 -18.60 2.59
C ILE A 185 -4.54 -19.74 3.33
N GLU A 186 -3.80 -20.69 3.89
CA GLU A 186 -4.40 -21.82 4.61
C GLU A 186 -5.10 -21.41 5.90
N VAL A 187 -4.56 -20.41 6.60
CA VAL A 187 -5.20 -19.83 7.79
C VAL A 187 -6.53 -19.16 7.43
N ASP A 188 -6.57 -18.43 6.31
CA ASP A 188 -7.72 -17.61 5.94
C ASP A 188 -8.24 -17.96 4.54
N LYS A 189 -8.58 -19.23 4.31
CA LYS A 189 -8.91 -19.73 2.95
C LYS A 189 -9.99 -18.90 2.24
N ASP A 190 -10.99 -18.47 2.99
CA ASP A 190 -12.15 -17.75 2.46
C ASP A 190 -11.93 -16.24 2.37
N LYS A 191 -11.06 -15.64 3.21
CA LYS A 191 -10.79 -14.19 3.19
C LYS A 191 -9.39 -13.82 2.74
N ALA A 192 -8.59 -14.79 2.29
CA ALA A 192 -7.27 -14.55 1.72
C ALA A 192 -7.39 -13.47 0.64
N GLU A 193 -6.65 -12.38 0.84
CA GLU A 193 -6.74 -11.20 -0.01
C GLU A 193 -6.19 -11.51 -1.41
N ALA A 194 -6.74 -10.85 -2.43
CA ALA A 194 -6.27 -11.01 -3.81
C ALA A 194 -4.76 -10.77 -3.94
N GLN A 195 -4.23 -9.82 -3.18
CA GLN A 195 -2.81 -9.48 -3.13
C GLN A 195 -1.93 -10.66 -2.65
N THR A 196 -2.43 -11.51 -1.76
CA THR A 196 -1.67 -12.67 -1.26
C THR A 196 -1.48 -13.71 -2.36
N TRP A 197 -2.56 -14.01 -3.08
CA TRP A 197 -2.53 -14.90 -4.24
C TRP A 197 -1.66 -14.33 -5.36
N TYR A 198 -1.74 -13.02 -5.57
CA TYR A 198 -0.89 -12.33 -6.53
C TYR A 198 0.59 -12.46 -6.20
N LEU A 199 0.99 -12.15 -4.96
CA LEU A 199 2.39 -12.27 -4.52
C LEU A 199 2.88 -13.73 -4.58
N LEU A 200 2.02 -14.70 -4.27
CA LEU A 200 2.35 -16.12 -4.42
C LEU A 200 2.59 -16.48 -5.89
N GLY A 201 1.75 -15.98 -6.80
CA GLY A 201 1.93 -16.13 -8.24
C GLY A 201 3.26 -15.55 -8.72
N ARG A 202 3.64 -14.36 -8.25
CA ARG A 202 4.94 -13.75 -8.54
C ARG A 202 6.11 -14.59 -8.04
N CYS A 203 6.01 -15.14 -6.83
CA CYS A 203 7.04 -16.05 -6.31
C CYS A 203 7.21 -17.27 -7.22
N TYR A 204 6.11 -17.87 -7.68
CA TYR A 204 6.15 -18.99 -8.63
C TYR A 204 6.67 -18.59 -10.01
N MET A 205 6.41 -17.37 -10.48
CA MET A 205 7.00 -16.81 -11.71
C MET A 205 8.53 -16.75 -11.61
N VAL A 206 9.06 -16.23 -10.50
CA VAL A 206 10.51 -16.20 -10.24
C VAL A 206 11.11 -17.61 -10.20
N GLN A 207 10.39 -18.57 -9.62
CA GLN A 207 10.78 -19.99 -9.61
C GLN A 207 10.54 -20.72 -10.94
N ARG A 208 10.00 -20.04 -11.97
CA ARG A 208 9.60 -20.63 -13.27
C ARG A 208 8.59 -21.78 -13.15
N GLN A 209 7.80 -21.81 -12.07
CA GLN A 209 6.70 -22.76 -11.88
C GLN A 209 5.41 -22.21 -12.49
N TYR A 210 5.38 -22.06 -13.82
CA TYR A 210 4.32 -21.33 -14.53
C TYR A 210 2.90 -21.87 -14.30
N ASN A 211 2.71 -23.18 -14.16
CA ASN A 211 1.39 -23.76 -13.89
C ASN A 211 0.84 -23.29 -12.53
N LYS A 212 1.67 -23.31 -11.48
CA LYS A 212 1.27 -22.83 -10.15
C LYS A 212 1.10 -21.32 -10.11
N ALA A 213 1.95 -20.58 -10.84
CA ALA A 213 1.81 -19.14 -10.98
C ALA A 213 0.45 -18.78 -11.61
N TYR A 214 0.04 -19.51 -12.65
CA TYR A 214 -1.24 -19.32 -13.30
C TYR A 214 -2.41 -19.58 -12.36
N GLU A 215 -2.41 -20.71 -11.65
CA GLU A 215 -3.44 -21.01 -10.64
C GLU A 215 -3.55 -19.91 -9.58
N ALA A 216 -2.42 -19.42 -9.07
CA ALA A 216 -2.38 -18.36 -8.08
C ALA A 216 -2.91 -17.02 -8.65
N TYR A 217 -2.50 -16.62 -9.86
CA TYR A 217 -3.02 -15.42 -10.51
C TYR A 217 -4.52 -15.52 -10.83
N GLN A 218 -5.02 -16.69 -11.22
CA GLN A 218 -6.46 -16.90 -11.38
C GLN A 218 -7.21 -16.68 -10.07
N GLN A 219 -6.68 -17.13 -8.93
CA GLN A 219 -7.28 -16.88 -7.62
C GLN A 219 -7.25 -15.40 -7.22
N ALA A 220 -6.22 -14.66 -7.61
CA ALA A 220 -6.14 -13.21 -7.41
C ALA A 220 -7.22 -12.48 -8.23
N VAL A 221 -7.33 -12.77 -9.53
CA VAL A 221 -8.34 -12.18 -10.43
C VAL A 221 -9.76 -12.58 -10.04
N TYR A 222 -9.98 -13.79 -9.54
CA TYR A 222 -11.29 -14.22 -9.05
C TYR A 222 -11.78 -13.36 -7.87
N ARG A 223 -10.86 -12.91 -7.02
CA ARG A 223 -11.15 -12.08 -5.83
C ARG A 223 -11.23 -10.59 -6.16
N ASP A 224 -10.32 -10.11 -7.00
CA ASP A 224 -10.30 -8.73 -7.47
C ASP A 224 -9.91 -8.70 -8.96
N GLY A 225 -10.94 -8.79 -9.81
CA GLY A 225 -10.76 -8.79 -11.26
C GLY A 225 -10.53 -7.41 -11.87
N ASN A 226 -10.63 -6.34 -11.07
CA ASN A 226 -10.51 -4.96 -11.53
C ASN A 226 -9.13 -4.34 -11.21
N ASN A 227 -8.13 -5.18 -10.93
CA ASN A 227 -6.76 -4.76 -10.73
C ASN A 227 -5.94 -5.01 -12.00
N ALA A 228 -5.46 -3.94 -12.63
CA ALA A 228 -4.69 -4.02 -13.88
C ALA A 228 -3.36 -4.77 -13.73
N ASN A 229 -2.72 -4.69 -12.56
CA ASN A 229 -1.43 -5.34 -12.31
C ASN A 229 -1.51 -6.86 -12.41
N TYR A 230 -2.62 -7.46 -11.97
CA TYR A 230 -2.83 -8.90 -12.06
C TYR A 230 -2.94 -9.36 -13.51
N TRP A 231 -3.70 -8.63 -14.34
CA TRP A 231 -3.83 -8.92 -15.76
C TRP A 231 -2.51 -8.71 -16.52
N CYS A 232 -1.73 -7.68 -16.16
CA CYS A 232 -0.39 -7.48 -16.69
C CYS A 232 0.50 -8.70 -16.41
N SER A 233 0.53 -9.14 -15.16
CA SER A 233 1.39 -10.26 -14.72
C SER A 233 0.96 -11.61 -15.33
N ILE A 234 -0.34 -11.79 -15.56
CA ILE A 234 -0.86 -12.92 -16.35
C ILE A 234 -0.37 -12.83 -17.80
N GLY A 235 -0.35 -11.64 -18.39
CA GLY A 235 0.21 -11.41 -19.73
C GLY A 235 1.70 -11.76 -19.80
N VAL A 236 2.48 -11.34 -18.79
CA VAL A 236 3.90 -11.70 -18.65
C VAL A 236 4.06 -13.22 -18.56
N LEU A 237 3.24 -13.89 -17.75
CA LEU A 237 3.22 -15.36 -17.66
C LEU A 237 2.99 -16.01 -19.02
N TYR A 238 1.95 -15.58 -19.73
CA TYR A 238 1.62 -16.11 -21.07
C TYR A 238 2.74 -15.85 -22.07
N TYR A 239 3.38 -14.68 -22.03
CA TYR A 239 4.55 -14.39 -22.84
C TYR A 239 5.71 -15.36 -22.56
N GLN A 240 6.02 -15.62 -21.28
CA GLN A 240 7.11 -16.53 -20.89
C GLN A 240 6.90 -17.98 -21.34
N ILE A 241 5.64 -18.40 -21.51
CA ILE A 241 5.29 -19.72 -22.06
C ILE A 241 4.98 -19.71 -23.56
N ASN A 242 5.31 -18.61 -24.26
CA ASN A 242 5.11 -18.40 -25.70
C ASN A 242 3.64 -18.45 -26.16
N GLN A 243 2.68 -18.19 -25.26
CA GLN A 243 1.25 -18.07 -25.57
C GLN A 243 0.89 -16.62 -25.88
N TYR A 244 1.42 -16.13 -27.00
CA TYR A 244 1.36 -14.70 -27.31
C TYR A 244 -0.05 -14.14 -27.56
N ARG A 245 -0.99 -14.96 -28.05
CA ARG A 245 -2.38 -14.53 -28.22
C ARG A 245 -3.05 -14.28 -26.88
N ASP A 246 -2.85 -15.19 -25.93
CA ASP A 246 -3.39 -15.06 -24.58
C ASP A 246 -2.71 -13.91 -23.82
N ALA A 247 -1.42 -13.67 -24.06
CA ALA A 247 -0.71 -12.50 -23.55
C ALA A 247 -1.33 -11.19 -24.06
N LEU A 248 -1.62 -11.10 -25.36
CA LEU A 248 -2.28 -9.92 -25.95
C LEU A 248 -3.64 -9.64 -25.31
N ASP A 249 -4.45 -10.67 -25.11
CA ASP A 249 -5.76 -10.56 -24.45
C ASP A 249 -5.63 -10.08 -23.00
N ALA A 250 -4.64 -10.59 -22.27
CA ALA A 250 -4.36 -10.20 -20.89
C ALA A 250 -3.90 -8.73 -20.79
N TYR A 251 -2.94 -8.31 -21.60
CA TYR A 251 -2.49 -6.91 -21.66
C TYR A 251 -3.61 -5.96 -22.09
N SER A 252 -4.42 -6.35 -23.08
CA SER A 252 -5.57 -5.55 -23.52
C SER A 252 -6.59 -5.34 -22.39
N ARG A 253 -6.80 -6.36 -21.53
CA ARG A 253 -7.65 -6.23 -20.34
C ARG A 253 -7.03 -5.29 -19.30
N ALA A 254 -5.72 -5.41 -19.04
CA ALA A 254 -5.01 -4.53 -18.13
C ALA A 254 -5.13 -3.06 -18.56
N ILE A 255 -4.88 -2.76 -19.84
CA ILE A 255 -5.02 -1.41 -20.43
C ILE A 255 -6.46 -0.88 -20.31
N ARG A 256 -7.46 -1.75 -20.48
CA ARG A 256 -8.87 -1.34 -20.36
C ARG A 256 -9.24 -0.96 -18.92
N ILE A 257 -8.60 -1.59 -17.94
CA ILE A 257 -8.81 -1.31 -16.51
C ILE A 257 -8.05 -0.05 -16.11
N ASP A 258 -6.75 0.01 -16.43
CA ASP A 258 -5.90 1.17 -16.19
C ASP A 258 -5.07 1.52 -17.43
N PRO A 259 -5.49 2.54 -18.21
CA PRO A 259 -4.75 3.01 -19.37
C PRO A 259 -3.42 3.70 -19.05
N TYR A 260 -3.18 4.05 -17.78
CA TYR A 260 -1.99 4.80 -17.33
C TYR A 260 -0.89 3.90 -16.74
N LEU A 261 -1.11 2.58 -16.69
CA LEU A 261 -0.10 1.62 -16.29
C LEU A 261 0.96 1.45 -17.39
N GLY A 262 2.08 2.16 -17.25
CA GLY A 262 3.14 2.27 -18.27
C GLY A 262 3.81 0.94 -18.60
N GLU A 263 3.95 0.07 -17.61
CA GLU A 263 4.55 -1.26 -17.73
C GLU A 263 3.80 -2.14 -18.74
N VAL A 264 2.46 -2.09 -18.75
CA VAL A 264 1.67 -2.87 -19.71
C VAL A 264 1.94 -2.44 -21.14
N TRP A 265 2.09 -1.13 -21.37
CA TRP A 265 2.40 -0.60 -22.71
C TRP A 265 3.80 -1.00 -23.18
N PHE A 266 4.76 -1.02 -22.27
CA PHE A 266 6.11 -1.53 -22.55
C PHE A 266 6.08 -3.02 -22.90
N ASP A 267 5.39 -3.82 -22.09
CA ASP A 267 5.24 -5.27 -22.29
C ASP A 267 4.48 -5.61 -23.58
N LEU A 268 3.48 -4.79 -23.94
CA LEU A 268 2.75 -4.90 -25.20
C LEU A 268 3.66 -4.59 -26.40
N GLY A 269 4.53 -3.58 -26.29
CA GLY A 269 5.56 -3.29 -27.30
C GLY A 269 6.50 -4.48 -27.52
N ALA A 270 6.97 -5.08 -26.42
CA ALA A 270 7.79 -6.28 -26.45
C ALA A 270 7.07 -7.47 -27.12
N LEU A 271 5.79 -7.64 -26.83
CA LEU A 271 4.94 -8.66 -27.44
C LEU A 271 4.82 -8.46 -28.97
N TYR A 272 4.61 -7.24 -29.45
CA TYR A 272 4.55 -6.94 -30.89
C TYR A 272 5.88 -7.11 -31.61
N GLU A 273 7.00 -6.86 -30.96
CA GLU A 273 8.31 -7.18 -31.53
C GLU A 273 8.54 -8.70 -31.63
N ALA A 274 8.13 -9.44 -30.60
CA ALA A 274 8.24 -10.90 -30.57
C ALA A 274 7.27 -11.59 -31.56
N CYS A 275 6.12 -10.99 -31.83
CA CYS A 275 5.09 -11.52 -32.72
C CYS A 275 5.09 -10.85 -34.08
N ASN A 276 5.36 -11.63 -35.13
CA ASN A 276 5.17 -11.22 -36.53
C ASN A 276 5.95 -9.96 -36.96
N ASN A 277 6.94 -9.49 -36.18
CA ASN A 277 7.73 -8.30 -36.48
C ASN A 277 6.83 -7.07 -36.76
N GLN A 278 5.79 -6.87 -35.93
CA GLN A 278 4.85 -5.76 -36.03
C GLN A 278 5.47 -4.46 -35.49
N VAL A 279 6.49 -3.95 -36.20
CA VAL A 279 7.31 -2.81 -35.75
C VAL A 279 6.48 -1.55 -35.54
N ASN A 280 5.45 -1.30 -36.35
CA ASN A 280 4.60 -0.12 -36.19
C ASN A 280 3.79 -0.17 -34.89
N ASP A 281 3.12 -1.29 -34.63
CA ASP A 281 2.32 -1.47 -33.41
C ASP A 281 3.22 -1.42 -32.16
N ALA A 282 4.44 -1.96 -32.25
CA ALA A 282 5.45 -1.86 -31.20
C ALA A 282 5.88 -0.41 -30.92
N ILE A 283 6.15 0.39 -31.97
CA ILE A 283 6.51 1.81 -31.82
C ILE A 283 5.37 2.58 -31.15
N ASP A 284 4.12 2.33 -31.51
CA ASP A 284 2.97 2.99 -30.90
C ASP A 284 2.85 2.62 -29.41
N ALA A 285 2.97 1.34 -29.08
CA ALA A 285 2.92 0.87 -27.70
C ALA A 285 4.07 1.44 -26.84
N TYR A 286 5.31 1.41 -27.32
CA TYR A 286 6.42 2.03 -26.60
C TYR A 286 6.32 3.54 -26.52
N SER A 287 5.75 4.22 -27.52
CA SER A 287 5.55 5.68 -27.47
C SER A 287 4.58 6.03 -26.34
N ARG A 288 3.52 5.24 -26.16
CA ARG A 288 2.62 5.36 -25.00
C ARG A 288 3.32 5.08 -23.68
N ALA A 289 4.16 4.05 -23.62
CA ALA A 289 4.96 3.75 -22.43
C ALA A 289 5.90 4.92 -22.07
N ALA A 290 6.57 5.53 -23.05
CA ALA A 290 7.48 6.67 -22.85
C ALA A 290 6.74 7.97 -22.45
N GLU A 291 5.49 8.15 -22.89
CA GLU A 291 4.66 9.28 -22.44
C GLU A 291 4.33 9.19 -20.94
N LEU A 292 4.13 7.96 -20.44
CA LEU A 292 3.80 7.64 -19.05
C LEU A 292 5.03 7.60 -18.15
N ASP A 293 6.15 7.05 -18.63
CA ASP A 293 7.45 7.03 -17.96
C ASP A 293 8.53 7.68 -18.83
N ARG A 294 8.55 9.02 -18.78
CA ARG A 294 9.50 9.86 -19.55
C ARG A 294 10.94 9.74 -19.07
N SER A 295 11.17 9.10 -17.92
CA SER A 295 12.50 8.99 -17.32
C SER A 295 13.21 7.69 -17.65
N ASN A 296 12.52 6.76 -18.33
CA ASN A 296 13.02 5.42 -18.57
C ASN A 296 13.92 5.36 -19.81
N PRO A 297 15.25 5.25 -19.64
CA PRO A 297 16.17 5.23 -20.78
C PRO A 297 15.98 3.98 -21.63
N VAL A 298 15.44 2.89 -21.07
CA VAL A 298 15.24 1.62 -21.81
C VAL A 298 14.16 1.80 -22.88
N ILE A 299 13.07 2.48 -22.55
CA ILE A 299 11.95 2.73 -23.47
C ILE A 299 12.42 3.66 -24.60
N GLU A 300 13.11 4.76 -24.25
CA GLU A 300 13.63 5.71 -25.23
C GLU A 300 14.63 5.07 -26.19
N GLN A 301 15.61 4.32 -25.67
CA GLN A 301 16.59 3.62 -26.50
C GLN A 301 15.91 2.60 -27.44
N ARG A 302 14.87 1.91 -26.96
CA ARG A 302 14.13 0.94 -27.80
C ARG A 302 13.35 1.64 -28.90
N LEU A 303 12.67 2.75 -28.59
CA LEU A 303 11.96 3.57 -29.57
C LEU A 303 12.89 4.08 -30.68
N ASP A 304 14.04 4.63 -30.31
CA ASP A 304 15.02 5.15 -31.26
C ASP A 304 15.55 4.05 -32.19
N LEU A 305 15.82 2.86 -31.64
CA LEU A 305 16.22 1.70 -32.43
C LEU A 305 15.14 1.34 -33.46
N LEU A 306 13.88 1.22 -33.03
CA LEU A 306 12.79 0.81 -33.92
C LEU A 306 12.49 1.83 -35.01
N ARG A 307 12.51 3.13 -34.69
CA ARG A 307 12.35 4.21 -35.67
C ARG A 307 13.48 4.23 -36.69
N ARG A 308 14.72 3.96 -36.27
CA ARG A 308 15.86 3.83 -37.21
C ARG A 308 15.69 2.64 -38.15
N ILE A 309 15.28 1.49 -37.63
CA ILE A 309 15.03 0.29 -38.45
C ILE A 309 13.93 0.58 -39.48
N GLN A 310 12.83 1.22 -39.05
CA GLN A 310 11.73 1.63 -39.93
C GLN A 310 12.21 2.59 -41.04
N SER A 311 13.08 3.55 -40.71
CA SER A 311 13.60 4.53 -41.69
C SER A 311 14.63 3.96 -42.67
N THR A 312 15.38 2.93 -42.28
CA THR A 312 16.51 2.38 -43.06
C THR A 312 16.15 1.15 -43.88
N GLY A 313 14.96 0.56 -43.67
CA GLY A 313 14.51 -0.63 -44.39
C GLY A 313 15.37 -1.88 -44.15
N GLN A 314 16.17 -1.90 -43.07
CA GLN A 314 16.99 -3.06 -42.73
C GLN A 314 16.12 -4.27 -42.37
N PRO A 315 16.52 -5.49 -42.77
CA PRO A 315 15.74 -6.70 -42.48
C PRO A 315 15.87 -7.07 -41.00
N GLY A 316 14.93 -6.57 -40.19
CA GLY A 316 14.55 -7.09 -38.88
C GLY A 316 15.57 -6.92 -37.74
N LEU A 317 15.05 -6.93 -36.51
CA LEU A 317 15.84 -7.11 -35.30
C LEU A 317 16.44 -8.51 -35.30
N GLY A 318 17.60 -8.68 -35.92
CA GLY A 318 18.35 -9.93 -35.83
C GLY A 318 18.77 -10.24 -34.38
N SER A 319 19.51 -11.34 -34.18
CA SER A 319 20.02 -11.77 -32.86
C SER A 319 20.86 -10.74 -32.09
N ALA A 320 21.26 -9.65 -32.75
CA ALA A 320 22.03 -8.56 -32.15
C ALA A 320 21.21 -7.68 -31.18
N ASN A 321 19.89 -7.56 -31.37
CA ASN A 321 19.03 -6.70 -30.54
C ASN A 321 17.68 -7.38 -30.24
N PRO A 322 17.64 -8.42 -29.39
CA PRO A 322 16.38 -9.12 -29.07
C PRO A 322 15.34 -8.16 -28.45
N PRO A 323 14.04 -8.45 -28.60
CA PRO A 323 12.98 -7.77 -27.86
C PRO A 323 13.28 -7.75 -26.37
N PRO A 324 12.96 -6.66 -25.65
CA PRO A 324 13.03 -6.67 -24.20
C PRO A 324 12.10 -7.76 -23.65
N THR A 325 12.47 -8.34 -22.52
CA THR A 325 11.62 -9.30 -21.83
C THR A 325 10.55 -8.53 -21.04
N PRO A 326 9.26 -8.87 -21.18
CA PRO A 326 8.20 -8.32 -20.35
C PRO A 326 8.48 -8.50 -18.87
N VAL A 327 8.07 -7.53 -18.08
CA VAL A 327 8.35 -7.46 -16.64
C VAL A 327 7.06 -7.33 -15.84
N ASP A 328 6.94 -8.09 -14.76
CA ASP A 328 5.81 -7.89 -13.84
C ASP A 328 5.82 -6.44 -13.32
N PRO A 329 4.66 -5.79 -13.16
CA PRO A 329 4.55 -4.45 -12.61
C PRO A 329 5.27 -4.29 -11.27
N ALA A 330 5.74 -3.08 -11.00
CA ALA A 330 6.24 -2.74 -9.68
C ALA A 330 5.10 -2.85 -8.65
N THR A 331 5.41 -3.42 -7.49
CA THR A 331 4.48 -3.52 -6.34
C THR A 331 4.67 -2.39 -5.36
#